data_AF-A0A7Y3VDR8-F1
#
_entry.id   AF-A0A7Y3VDR8-F1
#
_cell.length_a   1.000
_cell.length_b   1.000
_cell.length_c   1.000
_cell.angle_alpha   90.00
_cell.angle_beta   90.00
_cell.angle_gamma   90.00
#
_symmetry.space_group_name_H-M   'P 1'
#
loop_
_entity.id
_entity.type
_entity.pdbx_description
1 polymer ?
#
loop_
_entity_poly.entity_id
_entity_poly.type
_entity_poly.pdbx_seq_one_letter_code
_entity_poly.pdbx_strand_id
1 'polypeptide(L)' 'MIKLPPYSPELNPIEQVWSWLRQHFLANQSFTNYNDIVEKVCHAWNRFLECTDRVQRMCKRDWIDLTS' A
#
# COMPACT_ATOMS: atom_id res chain seq x y z
N MET A 1 2.66 -14.00 13.35
CA MET A 1 2.63 -14.05 11.87
C MET A 1 1.27 -14.53 11.42
N ILE A 2 0.59 -13.77 10.57
CA ILE A 2 -0.69 -14.16 9.97
C ILE A 2 -0.36 -15.04 8.76
N LYS A 3 -0.92 -16.26 8.70
CA LYS A 3 -0.80 -17.13 7.53
C LYS A 3 -1.81 -16.67 6.48
N LEU A 4 -1.32 -16.04 5.42
CA LEU A 4 -2.14 -15.68 4.26
C LEU A 4 -2.25 -16.88 3.33
N PRO A 5 -3.42 -17.13 2.72
CA PRO A 5 -3.54 -18.16 1.70
C PRO A 5 -2.73 -17.75 0.46
N PRO A 6 -2.16 -18.74 -0.25
CA PRO A 6 -1.40 -18.47 -1.47
C PRO A 6 -2.32 -17.88 -2.54
N TYR A 7 -1.79 -16.96 -3.36
CA TYR A 7 -2.48 -16.32 -4.48
C TYR A 7 -3.68 -15.42 -4.14
N SER A 8 -3.83 -14.97 -2.89
CA SER A 8 -4.88 -14.02 -2.49
C SER A 8 -4.31 -12.64 -2.11
N PRO A 9 -3.80 -11.85 -3.07
CA PRO A 9 -3.26 -10.51 -2.81
C PRO A 9 -4.29 -9.55 -2.20
N GLU A 10 -5.59 -9.76 -2.43
CA GLU A 10 -6.70 -8.99 -1.86
C GLU A 10 -6.80 -9.10 -0.32
N LEU A 11 -6.21 -10.15 0.26
CA LEU A 11 -6.14 -10.38 1.70
C LEU A 11 -4.87 -9.81 2.32
N ASN A 12 -3.88 -9.42 1.50
CA ASN A 12 -2.65 -8.83 1.99
C ASN A 12 -2.79 -7.30 2.04
N PRO A 13 -2.84 -6.66 3.22
CA PRO A 13 -3.02 -5.22 3.33
C PRO A 13 -1.91 -4.43 2.63
N ILE A 14 -0.69 -4.96 2.58
CA ILE A 14 0.44 -4.27 1.92
C ILE A 14 0.26 -4.16 0.40
N GLU A 15 -0.40 -5.13 -0.24
CA GLU A 15 -0.63 -5.12 -1.69
C GLU A 15 -1.57 -3.98 -2.09
N GLN A 16 -2.52 -3.64 -1.23
CA GLN A 16 -3.41 -2.50 -1.45
C GLN A 16 -2.68 -1.17 -1.31
N VAL A 17 -1.82 -1.05 -0.30
CA VAL A 17 -0.96 0.12 -0.12
C VAL A 17 -0.12 0.33 -1.39
N TRP A 18 0.51 -0.74 -1.90
CA TRP A 18 1.27 -0.68 -3.14
C TRP A 18 0.42 -0.34 -4.36
N SER A 19 -0.76 -0.93 -4.49
CA SER A 19 -1.70 -0.60 -5.57
C SER A 19 -2.05 0.90 -5.57
N TRP A 20 -2.34 1.45 -4.40
CA TRP A 20 -2.70 2.86 -4.25
C TRP A 20 -1.52 3.79 -4.56
N LEU A 21 -0.33 3.51 -4.02
CA LEU A 21 0.89 4.28 -4.30
C LEU A 21 1.22 4.29 -5.79
N ARG A 22 1.07 3.14 -6.47
CA ARG A 22 1.27 3.03 -7.93
C ARG A 22 0.29 3.88 -8.71
N GLN A 23 -0.97 3.96 -8.29
CA GLN A 23 -1.99 4.75 -8.99
C GLN A 23 -1.87 6.25 -8.74
N HIS A 24 -1.39 6.69 -7.56
CA HIS A 24 -1.45 8.09 -7.15
C HIS A 24 -0.12 8.84 -7.24
N PHE A 25 1.01 8.17 -7.01
CA PHE A 25 2.32 8.83 -6.93
C PHE A 25 3.34 8.31 -7.93
N LEU A 26 3.26 7.02 -8.26
CA LEU A 26 4.24 6.35 -9.12
C LEU A 26 3.69 6.10 -10.54
N ALA A 27 2.48 6.56 -10.84
CA ALA A 27 1.89 6.44 -12.17
C ALA A 27 2.65 7.33 -13.15
N ASN A 28 3.05 6.77 -14.30
CA ASN A 28 3.73 7.47 -15.39
C ASN A 28 5.02 8.20 -14.98
N GLN A 29 5.65 7.78 -13.87
CA GLN A 29 6.96 8.27 -13.46
C GLN A 29 8.06 7.59 -14.29
N SER A 30 8.92 8.38 -14.91
CA SER A 30 10.21 7.89 -15.41
C SER A 30 11.23 7.91 -14.28
N PHE A 31 12.12 6.92 -14.24
CA PHE A 31 13.17 6.83 -13.24
C PHE A 31 14.53 6.91 -13.91
N THR A 32 15.38 7.81 -13.42
CA THR A 32 16.69 8.07 -14.05
C THR A 32 17.77 7.12 -13.55
N ASN A 33 17.72 6.75 -12.27
CA ASN A 33 18.68 5.85 -11.64
C ASN A 33 18.05 5.23 -10.37
N TYR A 34 18.77 4.31 -9.72
CA TYR A 34 18.28 3.65 -8.52
C TYR A 34 17.92 4.62 -7.39
N ASN A 35 18.74 5.65 -7.16
CA ASN A 35 18.47 6.63 -6.10
C ASN A 35 17.20 7.41 -6.37
N ASP A 36 16.92 7.77 -7.63
CA ASP A 36 15.68 8.43 -8.04
C ASP A 36 14.43 7.56 -7.76
N ILE A 37 14.54 6.24 -7.92
CA ILE A 37 13.48 5.30 -7.52
C ILE A 37 13.26 5.39 -6.01
N VAL A 38 14.33 5.26 -5.22
CA VAL A 38 14.24 5.26 -3.76
C VAL A 38 13.66 6.58 -3.26
N GLU A 39 14.14 7.72 -3.75
CA GLU A 39 13.65 9.04 -3.34
C GLU A 39 12.16 9.22 -3.66
N LYS A 40 11.72 8.87 -4.87
CA LYS A 40 10.31 9.00 -5.28
C LYS A 40 9.40 8.07 -4.49
N VAL A 41 9.83 6.84 -4.23
CA VAL A 41 9.07 5.89 -3.39
C VAL A 41 9.02 6.37 -1.95
N CYS A 42 10.13 6.84 -1.37
CA CYS A 42 10.16 7.43 -0.04
C CYS A 42 9.24 8.65 0.07
N HIS A 43 9.24 9.53 -0.93
CA HIS A 43 8.35 10.67 -0.97
C HIS A 43 6.88 10.23 -0.99
N ALA A 44 6.52 9.32 -1.89
CA ALA A 44 5.17 8.76 -1.98
C ALA A 44 4.71 8.12 -0.66
N TRP A 45 5.61 7.37 -0.01
CA TRP A 45 5.36 6.73 1.28
C TRP A 45 5.12 7.75 2.40
N ASN A 46 5.95 8.79 2.49
CA ASN A 46 5.77 9.86 3.48
C ASN A 46 4.44 10.60 3.28
N ARG A 47 4.08 10.92 2.03
CA ARG A 47 2.77 11.53 1.70
C ARG A 47 1.60 10.62 2.05
N PHE A 48 1.76 9.30 1.89
CA PHE A 48 0.76 8.31 2.30
C PHE A 48 0.58 8.28 3.82
N LEU A 49 1.68 8.33 4.59
CA LEU A 49 1.66 8.33 6.05
C LEU A 49 1.02 9.60 6.65
N GLU A 50 1.09 10.75 5.97
CA GLU A 50 0.37 11.96 6.39
C GLU A 50 -1.15 11.76 6.46
N CYS A 51 -1.70 10.73 5.80
CA CYS A 51 -3.13 10.42 5.80
C CYS A 51 -3.43 9.10 6.54
N THR A 52 -3.26 9.11 7.87
CA THR A 52 -3.44 7.94 8.75
C THR A 52 -4.84 7.31 8.66
N ASP A 53 -5.91 8.11 8.48
CA ASP A 53 -7.28 7.62 8.25
C ASP A 53 -7.39 6.73 7.01
N ARG A 54 -6.68 7.09 5.94
CA ARG A 54 -6.67 6.31 4.69
C ARG A 54 -5.98 4.97 4.88
N VAL A 55 -4.86 4.94 5.61
CA VAL A 55 -4.16 3.69 5.94
C VAL A 55 -5.08 2.74 6.71
N GLN A 56 -5.77 3.26 7.72
CA GLN A 56 -6.72 2.47 8.52
C GLN A 56 -7.86 1.92 7.67
N ARG A 57 -8.46 2.74 6.81
CA ARG A 57 -9.55 2.31 5.91
C ARG A 57 -9.09 1.26 4.89
N MET A 58 -7.91 1.42 4.31
CA MET A 58 -7.37 0.46 3.34
C MET A 58 -7.06 -0.90 3.95
N CYS A 59 -6.61 -0.92 5.21
CA CYS A 59 -6.32 -2.15 5.93
C CYS A 59 -7.54 -2.74 6.64
N LYS A 60 -8.68 -2.03 6.71
CA LYS A 60 -9.92 -2.55 7.28
C LYS A 60 -10.58 -3.54 6.31
N ARG A 61 -11.16 -4.59 6.88
CA ARG A 61 -11.98 -5.58 6.18
C ARG A 61 -13.18 -5.91 7.05
N ASP A 62 -14.38 -5.65 6.55
CA ASP A 62 -15.61 -5.90 7.30
C ASP A 62 -15.84 -7.41 7.56
N TRP A 63 -15.25 -8.29 6.76
CA TRP A 63 -15.34 -9.75 6.96
C TRP A 63 -14.29 -10.32 7.94
N ILE A 64 -13.33 -9.50 8.39
CA ILE A 64 -12.36 -9.89 9.45
C ILE A 64 -12.97 -9.69 10.85
N ASP A 65 -14.10 -8.99 10.97
CA ASP A 65 -14.83 -8.90 12.25
C ASP A 65 -15.21 -10.30 12.72
N LEU A 66 -14.44 -10.82 13.67
CA LEU A 66 -14.61 -12.14 14.29
C LEU A 66 -15.80 -12.17 15.29
N THR A 67 -16.66 -11.17 15.27
CA THR A 67 -17.90 -11.15 16.04
C THR A 67 -18.95 -11.98 15.31
N SER A 68 -18.97 -13.27 15.64
CA SER A 68 -20.21 -14.04 15.67
C SER A 68 -21.09 -13.64 16.85
#